data_AF-A0A946UPV6-F1
#
_entry.id   AF-A0A946UPV6-F1
#
_cell.length_a   1.000
_cell.length_b   1.000
_cell.length_c   1.000
_cell.angle_alpha   90.00
_cell.angle_beta   90.00
_cell.angle_gamma   90.00
#
_symmetry.space_group_name_H-M   'P 1'
#
loop_
_entity.id
_entity.type
_entity.pdbx_description
1 polymer ?
#
loop_
_entity_poly.entity_id
_entity_poly.type
_entity_poly.pdbx_seq_one_letter_code
_entity_poly.pdbx_strand_id
1 'polypeptide(L)' 'MTEKTLRIGIVMDPIGSITPKKDSSLAMLLEAARRGAEIHYFEQSDLRLVAGTAHGRNAVVEGGLPGL' A
#
# COMPACT_ATOMS: atom_id res chain seq x y z
N MET A 1 18.52 18.53 -7.82
CA MET A 1 18.14 17.91 -6.53
C MET A 1 17.07 16.88 -6.86
N THR A 2 17.39 15.59 -6.86
CA THR A 2 16.40 14.55 -7.17
C THR A 2 15.51 14.41 -5.94
N GLU A 3 14.31 15.01 -5.98
CA GLU A 3 13.27 14.76 -4.97
C GLU A 3 13.07 13.25 -4.86
N LYS A 4 13.44 12.69 -3.71
CA LYS A 4 13.35 11.25 -3.50
C LYS A 4 11.91 10.92 -3.14
N THR A 5 11.14 10.46 -4.13
CA THR A 5 9.79 9.95 -3.93
C THR A 5 9.82 8.86 -2.84
N LEU A 6 9.10 9.10 -1.74
CA LEU A 6 8.97 8.13 -0.66
C LEU A 6 8.20 6.91 -1.17
N ARG A 7 8.69 5.71 -0.88
CA ARG A 7 7.99 4.45 -1.21
C ARG A 7 7.45 3.83 0.07
N ILE A 8 6.17 3.49 0.08
CA ILE A 8 5.47 2.94 1.24
C ILE A 8 4.91 1.56 0.86
N GLY A 9 5.29 0.54 1.61
CA GLY A 9 4.65 -0.77 1.56
C GLY A 9 3.63 -0.91 2.67
N ILE A 10 2.40 -1.32 2.36
CA ILE A 10 1.37 -1.62 3.35
C ILE A 10 0.84 -3.04 3.15
N VAL A 11 0.71 -3.78 4.26
CA VAL A 11 0.06 -5.08 4.29
C VAL A 11 -1.28 -4.88 4.98
N MET A 12 -2.38 -5.21 4.31
CA MET A 12 -3.72 -5.02 4.86
C MET A 12 -4.73 -6.00 4.26
N ASP A 13 -5.92 -6.06 4.83
CA ASP A 13 -7.03 -6.86 4.30
C ASP A 13 -7.42 -6.40 2.87
N PRO A 14 -8.13 -7.22 2.08
CA PRO A 14 -8.53 -6.89 0.72
C PRO A 14 -9.17 -5.50 0.62
N ILE A 15 -8.65 -4.63 -0.25
CA ILE A 15 -9.07 -3.21 -0.32
C ILE A 15 -10.58 -3.05 -0.55
N GLY A 16 -11.18 -3.97 -1.32
CA GLY A 16 -12.63 -4.01 -1.58
C GLY A 16 -13.50 -4.44 -0.38
N SER A 17 -12.89 -4.92 0.70
CA SER A 17 -13.58 -5.31 1.94
C SER A 17 -13.53 -4.22 3.03
N ILE A 18 -12.73 -3.17 2.82
CA ILE A 18 -12.51 -2.10 3.79
C ILE A 18 -13.76 -1.21 3.84
N THR A 19 -14.20 -0.86 5.06
CA THR A 19 -15.19 0.21 5.25
C THR A 19 -14.44 1.55 5.37
N PRO A 20 -14.50 2.46 4.37
CA PRO A 20 -13.66 3.66 4.34
C PRO A 20 -13.83 4.56 5.56
N LYS A 21 -15.03 4.57 6.15
CA LYS A 21 -15.38 5.41 7.30
C LYS A 21 -14.78 4.97 8.64
N LYS A 22 -14.17 3.77 8.71
CA LYS A 22 -13.64 3.18 9.95
C LYS A 22 -12.17 2.79 9.87
N ASP A 23 -11.51 3.02 8.74
CA ASP A 23 -10.16 2.55 8.51
C ASP A 23 -9.16 3.72 8.50
N SER A 24 -8.37 3.82 9.57
CA SER A 24 -7.30 4.82 9.69
C SER A 24 -6.16 4.57 8.71
N SER A 25 -5.95 3.33 8.27
CA SER A 25 -4.93 2.97 7.27
C SER A 25 -5.25 3.59 5.92
N LEU A 26 -6.53 3.59 5.51
CA LEU A 26 -6.97 4.25 4.30
C LEU A 26 -6.66 5.76 4.30
N ALA A 27 -6.93 6.44 5.41
CA ALA A 27 -6.62 7.86 5.55
C ALA A 27 -5.12 8.15 5.46
N MET A 28 -4.28 7.27 6.03
CA MET A 28 -2.81 7.39 5.93
C MET A 28 -2.34 7.21 4.49
N LEU A 29 -2.90 6.27 3.74
CA LEU A 29 -2.55 6.05 2.33
C LEU A 29 -2.96 7.24 1.45
N LEU A 30 -4.14 7.82 1.68
CA LEU A 30 -4.59 9.02 0.96
C LEU A 30 -3.64 10.20 1.18
N GLU A 31 -3.23 10.45 2.43
CA GLU A 31 -2.28 11.52 2.73
C GLU A 31 -0.87 11.25 2.17
N ALA A 32 -0.43 9.99 2.16
CA ALA A 32 0.83 9.60 1.53
C ALA A 32 0.80 9.84 0.02
N ALA A 33 -0.27 9.42 -0.66
CA ALA A 33 -0.49 9.66 -2.08
C ALA A 33 -0.54 11.17 -2.40
N ARG A 34 -1.23 11.96 -1.56
CA ARG A 34 -1.30 13.44 -1.68
C ARG A 34 0.09 14.09 -1.60
N ARG A 35 1.01 13.49 -0.86
CA ARG A 35 2.42 13.92 -0.76
C ARG A 35 3.31 13.38 -1.88
N GLY A 36 2.73 12.67 -2.85
CA GLY A 36 3.43 12.10 -3.98
C GLY A 36 4.20 10.82 -3.66
N ALA A 37 3.88 10.12 -2.57
CA ALA A 37 4.50 8.84 -2.25
C ALA A 37 4.04 7.73 -3.22
N GLU A 38 4.94 6.83 -3.56
CA GLU A 38 4.66 5.59 -4.29
C GLU A 38 4.15 4.55 -3.28
N ILE A 39 2.94 4.02 -3.50
CA ILE A 39 2.28 3.10 -2.57
C ILE A 39 2.26 1.70 -3.17
N HIS A 40 2.72 0.74 -2.38
CA HIS A 40 2.74 -0.68 -2.67
C HIS A 40 1.84 -1.41 -1.68
N TYR A 41 0.77 -1.99 -2.20
CA TYR A 41 -0.20 -2.76 -1.44
C TYR A 41 0.14 -4.25 -1.47
N PHE A 42 -0.05 -4.93 -0.35
CA PHE A 42 0.09 -6.37 -0.20
C PHE A 42 -1.08 -6.93 0.62
N GLU A 43 -1.59 -8.08 0.22
CA GLU A 43 -2.36 -8.96 1.11
C GLU A 43 -1.41 -9.89 1.88
N GLN A 44 -1.89 -10.53 2.95
CA GLN A 44 -1.08 -11.53 3.66
C GLN A 44 -0.66 -12.70 2.74
N SER A 45 -1.53 -13.07 1.80
CA SER A 45 -1.31 -14.11 0.78
C SER A 45 -0.18 -13.78 -0.21
N ASP A 46 0.17 -12.50 -0.35
CA ASP A 46 1.24 -12.05 -1.24
C ASP A 46 2.64 -12.21 -0.64
N LEU A 47 2.73 -12.42 0.68
CA LEU A 47 3.98 -12.48 1.42
C LEU A 47 4.45 -13.91 1.60
N ARG A 48 5.77 -14.11 1.48
CA ARG A 48 6.43 -15.40 1.67
C ARG A 48 7.85 -15.23 2.18
N LEU A 49 8.33 -16.20 2.94
CA LEU A 49 9.73 -16.30 3.32
C LEU A 49 10.44 -17.24 2.34
N VAL A 50 11.53 -16.77 1.73
CA VAL A 50 12.40 -17.58 0.87
C VAL A 50 13.80 -17.52 1.45
N ALA A 51 14.31 -18.68 1.92
CA ALA A 51 15.63 -18.79 2.55
C ALA A 51 15.88 -17.73 3.65
N GLY A 52 14.87 -17.46 4.49
CA GLY A 52 14.94 -16.47 5.56
C GLY A 52 14.77 -15.01 5.12
N THR A 53 14.55 -14.74 3.82
CA THR A 53 14.30 -13.40 3.29
C THR A 53 12.81 -13.20 3.02
N ALA A 54 12.24 -12.08 3.49
CA ALA A 54 10.85 -11.72 3.22
C ALA A 54 10.68 -11.22 1.78
N HIS A 55 9.85 -11.92 1.00
CA HIS A 55 9.48 -11.57 -0.36
C HIS A 55 7.98 -11.28 -0.40
N GLY A 56 7.57 -10.31 -1.22
CA GLY A 56 6.17 -9.97 -1.44
C GLY A 56 5.91 -9.71 -2.92
N ARG A 57 4.69 -9.98 -3.38
CA ARG A 57 4.19 -9.47 -4.66
C ARG A 57 3.23 -8.33 -4.38
N ASN A 58 3.58 -7.12 -4.77
CA ASN A 58 2.72 -5.95 -4.55
C ASN A 58 1.80 -5.68 -5.75
N ALA A 59 0.69 -5.00 -5.45
CA ALA A 59 0.00 -4.14 -6.40
C ALA A 59 0.47 -2.68 -6.19
N VAL A 60 0.81 -1.98 -7.26
CA VAL A 60 1.11 -0.55 -7.20
C VAL A 60 -0.21 0.22 -7.23
N VAL A 61 -0.38 1.15 -6.30
CA VAL A 61 -1.56 2.02 -6.25
C VAL A 61 -1.21 3.31 -7.00
N GLU A 62 -1.60 3.40 -8.27
CA GLU A 62 -1.40 4.59 -9.09
C GLU A 62 -2.66 5.47 -9.14
N GLY A 63 -2.51 6.79 -8.91
CA GLY A 63 -3.55 7.78 -9.22
C GLY A 63 -4.77 7.83 -8.30
N GLY A 64 -4.82 7.03 -7.24
CA GLY A 64 -5.95 6.93 -6.33
C GLY A 64 -6.19 5.48 -5.94
N LEU A 65 -6.70 5.24 -4.73
CA LEU A 65 -6.95 3.88 -4.25
C LEU A 65 -8.02 3.20 -5.14
N PRO A 66 -7.72 2.06 -5.78
CA PRO A 66 -8.68 1.40 -6.67
C PRO A 66 -9.92 0.96 -5.88
N GLY A 67 -11.10 1.42 -6.29
CA GLY A 67 -12.38 1.03 -5.68
C GLY A 67 -12.97 2.01 -4.65
N LEU A 68 -12.44 3.23 -4.54
CA LEU A 68 -13.19 4.39 -4.03
C LEU A 68 -13.96 5.10 -5.16
#